data_AF-A0AAC9GL05-F1
#
_entry.id   AF-A0AAC9GL05-F1
#
_cell.length_a   1.000
_cell.length_b   1.000
_cell.length_c   1.000
_cell.angle_alpha   90.00
_cell.angle_beta   90.00
_cell.angle_gamma   90.00
#
_symmetry.space_group_name_H-M   'P 1'
#
loop_
_entity.id
_entity.type
_entity.pdbx_description
1 polymer ?
#
loop_
_entity_poly.entity_id
_entity_poly.type
_entity_poly.pdbx_seq_one_letter_code
_entity_poly.pdbx_strand_id
1 'polypeptide(L)'
;MIRKIFLLLSFFSFFLAESQKDSNTVVDNSVSTQLYTKCFQNLNQGNEIFKKYPTLDSSMFCSLLSCSFLLSYKETDIQMTAEQRLIGITTQLFKEGNPVYLISGLESGSTEKKKNENLEDDNHIVYISYAECTSPFFLKRAADIVNQQTLSLIKNESSK
;
A
#
# COMPACT_ATOMS: atom_id res chain seq x y z
N MET A 1 3.59 0.00 -55.95
CA MET A 1 4.64 -0.44 -54.99
C MET A 1 4.85 0.54 -53.83
N ILE A 2 4.86 1.85 -54.07
CA ILE A 2 5.09 2.91 -53.07
C ILE A 2 4.14 2.84 -51.85
N ARG A 3 2.85 2.53 -52.05
CA ARG A 3 1.87 2.40 -50.96
C ARG A 3 2.17 1.25 -49.98
N LYS A 4 2.78 0.16 -50.46
CA LYS A 4 3.19 -0.98 -49.60
C LYS A 4 4.44 -0.63 -48.78
N ILE A 5 5.32 0.22 -49.33
CA ILE A 5 6.53 0.70 -48.65
C ILE A 5 6.16 1.67 -47.51
N PHE A 6 5.20 2.56 -47.74
CA PHE A 6 4.69 3.46 -46.68
C PHE A 6 4.05 2.72 -45.50
N LEU A 7 3.34 1.61 -45.77
CA LEU A 7 2.77 0.76 -44.73
C LEU A 7 3.84 0.03 -43.92
N LEU A 8 4.91 -0.44 -44.57
CA LEU A 8 6.07 -1.05 -43.91
C LEU A 8 6.83 -0.04 -43.03
N LEU A 9 7.03 1.18 -43.51
CA LEU A 9 7.67 2.26 -42.75
C LEU A 9 6.84 2.67 -41.52
N SER A 10 5.52 2.74 -41.64
CA SER A 10 4.62 3.03 -40.51
C SER A 10 4.68 1.93 -39.44
N PHE A 11 4.83 0.66 -39.83
CA PHE A 11 4.92 -0.46 -38.89
C PHE A 11 6.23 -0.48 -38.11
N PHE A 12 7.33 0.01 -38.69
CA PHE A 12 8.63 0.09 -38.01
C PHE A 12 8.70 1.19 -36.94
N SER A 13 7.89 2.24 -37.04
CA SER A 13 7.84 3.33 -36.06
C SER A 13 7.32 2.90 -34.68
N PHE A 14 6.53 1.82 -34.61
CA PHE A 14 6.01 1.29 -33.33
C PHE A 14 7.07 0.55 -32.52
N PHE A 15 8.18 0.12 -33.13
CA PHE A 15 9.25 -0.60 -32.43
C PHE A 15 10.28 0.33 -31.78
N LEU A 16 10.19 1.64 -31.99
CA LEU A 16 11.08 2.65 -31.39
C LEU A 16 10.52 3.26 -30.10
N ALA A 17 9.41 2.74 -29.57
CA ALA A 17 8.92 3.12 -28.25
C ALA A 17 9.85 2.53 -27.17
N GLU A 18 10.92 3.26 -26.84
CA GLU A 18 11.77 2.96 -25.70
C GLU A 18 11.03 3.37 -24.41
N SER A 19 10.71 2.40 -23.57
CA SER A 19 10.29 2.67 -22.18
C SER A 19 11.41 3.46 -21.48
N GLN A 20 11.04 4.49 -20.70
CA GLN A 20 12.00 5.23 -19.88
C GLN A 20 12.76 4.24 -18.98
N LYS A 21 13.99 3.95 -19.37
CA LYS A 21 14.89 3.07 -18.63
C LYS A 21 15.61 3.93 -17.61
N ASP A 22 14.91 4.28 -16.53
CA ASP A 22 15.58 4.90 -15.39
C ASP A 22 16.46 3.82 -14.74
N SER A 23 17.74 3.84 -15.12
CA SER A 23 18.73 2.81 -14.73
C SER A 23 19.21 2.95 -13.29
N ASN A 24 18.77 3.99 -12.59
CA ASN A 24 18.98 4.16 -11.17
C ASN A 24 17.72 3.70 -10.46
N THR A 25 17.72 2.46 -9.96
CA THR A 25 16.72 2.03 -8.98
C THR A 25 16.97 2.84 -7.70
N VAL A 26 16.36 4.02 -7.62
CA VAL A 26 16.37 4.84 -6.42
C VAL A 26 15.53 4.08 -5.40
N VAL A 27 16.19 3.52 -4.40
CA VAL A 27 15.50 2.92 -3.24
C VAL A 27 14.81 4.07 -2.51
N ASP A 28 13.48 4.06 -2.51
CA ASP A 28 12.73 5.04 -1.74
C ASP A 28 12.86 4.73 -0.24
N ASN A 29 13.52 5.64 0.47
CA ASN A 29 13.71 5.58 1.93
C ASN A 29 12.78 6.56 2.66
N SER A 30 11.71 7.04 2.03
CA SER A 30 10.71 7.89 2.67
C SER A 30 10.10 7.24 3.91
N VAL A 31 9.67 8.06 4.87
CA VAL A 31 8.93 7.57 6.06
C VAL A 31 7.70 6.77 5.65
N SER A 32 7.01 7.20 4.59
CA SER A 32 5.85 6.53 4.01
C SER A 32 6.19 5.10 3.59
N THR A 33 7.25 4.93 2.80
CA THR A 33 7.70 3.60 2.34
C THR A 33 8.18 2.74 3.51
N GLN A 34 8.91 3.31 4.46
CA GLN A 34 9.35 2.61 5.66
C GLN A 34 8.16 2.08 6.47
N LEU A 35 7.15 2.91 6.75
CA LEU A 35 5.98 2.49 7.52
C LEU A 35 5.06 1.54 6.75
N TYR A 36 4.90 1.72 5.44
CA TYR A 36 4.06 0.84 4.63
C TYR A 36 4.61 -0.58 4.52
N THR A 37 5.95 -0.70 4.52
CA THR A 37 6.66 -1.98 4.38
C THR A 37 7.19 -2.55 5.70
N LYS A 38 7.11 -1.81 6.81
CA LYS A 38 7.55 -2.25 8.15
C LYS A 38 6.91 -3.58 8.53
N CYS A 39 7.76 -4.57 8.83
CA CYS A 39 7.35 -5.91 9.23
C CYS A 39 7.18 -6.02 10.75
N PHE A 40 5.98 -6.36 11.20
CA PHE A 40 5.62 -6.60 12.58
C PHE A 40 5.62 -8.10 12.87
N GLN A 41 6.70 -8.61 13.46
CA GLN A 41 6.88 -10.06 13.67
C GLN A 41 5.92 -10.65 14.71
N ASN A 42 5.42 -9.85 15.65
CA ASN A 42 4.58 -10.30 16.76
C ASN A 42 3.07 -10.10 16.50
N LEU A 43 2.62 -10.27 15.26
CA LEU A 43 1.20 -10.27 14.92
C LEU A 43 0.60 -11.63 15.25
N ASN A 44 -0.02 -11.71 16.43
CA ASN A 44 -0.68 -12.93 16.88
C ASN A 44 -2.08 -13.11 16.28
N GLN A 45 -2.66 -12.06 15.70
CA GLN A 45 -4.00 -12.07 15.12
C GLN A 45 -4.06 -12.94 13.86
N GLY A 46 -5.02 -13.86 13.83
CA GLY A 46 -5.30 -14.73 12.69
C GLY A 46 -4.27 -15.83 12.44
N ASN A 47 -3.42 -16.18 13.42
CA ASN A 47 -2.37 -17.20 13.25
C ASN A 47 -2.90 -18.60 12.87
N GLU A 48 -4.15 -18.89 13.23
CA GLU A 48 -4.85 -20.10 12.82
C GLU A 48 -4.98 -20.25 11.30
N ILE A 49 -5.04 -19.15 10.55
CA ILE A 49 -5.21 -19.22 9.09
C ILE A 49 -4.00 -19.82 8.40
N PHE A 50 -2.79 -19.51 8.88
CA PHE A 50 -1.54 -19.99 8.30
C PHE A 50 -1.30 -21.47 8.62
N LYS A 51 -1.95 -22.00 9.67
CA LYS A 51 -2.01 -23.45 9.92
C LYS A 51 -2.97 -24.14 8.96
N LYS A 52 -4.10 -23.49 8.63
CA LYS A 52 -5.11 -24.01 7.70
C LYS A 52 -4.66 -23.96 6.25
N TYR A 53 -3.93 -22.91 5.86
CA TYR A 53 -3.38 -22.71 4.52
C TYR A 53 -1.86 -22.56 4.59
N PRO A 54 -1.09 -23.66 4.67
CA PRO A 54 0.37 -23.62 4.85
C PRO A 54 1.16 -22.96 3.71
N THR A 55 0.54 -22.79 2.54
CA THR A 55 1.12 -22.04 1.41
C THR A 55 1.15 -20.54 1.66
N LEU A 56 0.36 -20.04 2.63
CA LEU A 56 0.45 -18.69 3.13
C LEU A 56 1.49 -18.69 4.25
N ASP A 57 2.69 -18.21 3.96
CA ASP A 57 3.72 -18.04 4.98
C ASP A 57 3.38 -16.80 5.83
N SER A 58 3.12 -16.99 7.13
CA SER A 58 2.80 -15.89 8.04
C SER A 58 3.87 -14.81 8.10
N SER A 59 5.13 -15.17 7.84
CA SER A 59 6.26 -14.23 7.84
C SER A 59 6.22 -13.27 6.65
N MET A 60 5.54 -13.65 5.56
CA MET A 60 5.32 -12.78 4.41
C MET A 60 4.27 -11.70 4.68
N PHE A 61 3.32 -11.95 5.60
CA PHE A 61 2.18 -11.09 5.86
C PHE A 61 2.31 -10.34 7.18
N CYS A 62 3.36 -9.54 7.29
CA CYS A 62 3.72 -8.81 8.51
C CYS A 62 3.68 -7.28 8.39
N SER A 63 3.44 -6.74 7.19
CA SER A 63 3.39 -5.29 6.92
C SER A 63 2.03 -4.86 6.42
N LEU A 64 1.74 -3.56 6.42
CA LEU A 64 0.51 -3.02 5.82
C LEU A 64 0.39 -3.43 4.35
N LEU A 65 1.47 -3.25 3.58
CA LEU A 65 1.50 -3.63 2.16
C LEU A 65 1.22 -5.12 1.96
N SER A 66 1.96 -5.99 2.65
CA SER A 66 1.82 -7.44 2.47
C SER A 66 0.45 -7.94 2.94
N CYS A 67 -0.04 -7.48 4.10
CA CYS A 67 -1.37 -7.84 4.59
C CYS A 67 -2.48 -7.35 3.66
N SER A 68 -2.28 -6.23 2.95
CA SER A 68 -3.24 -5.76 1.94
C SER A 68 -3.45 -6.80 0.83
N PHE A 69 -2.40 -7.55 0.45
CA PHE A 69 -2.52 -8.61 -0.55
C PHE A 69 -3.32 -9.83 -0.07
N LEU A 70 -3.43 -10.08 1.24
CA LEU A 70 -4.32 -11.14 1.73
C LEU A 70 -5.79 -10.87 1.38
N LEU A 71 -6.18 -9.61 1.19
CA LEU A 71 -7.53 -9.25 0.78
C LEU A 71 -7.84 -9.60 -0.69
N SER A 72 -6.84 -10.02 -1.49
CA SER A 72 -7.09 -10.47 -2.87
C SER A 72 -7.60 -11.91 -2.95
N TYR A 73 -7.50 -12.69 -1.86
CA TYR A 73 -7.99 -14.06 -1.79
C TYR A 73 -9.52 -14.09 -1.75
N LYS A 74 -10.13 -15.21 -2.19
CA LYS A 74 -11.59 -15.36 -2.22
C LYS A 74 -12.15 -15.86 -0.89
N GLU A 75 -11.33 -16.58 -0.15
CA GLU A 75 -11.67 -17.22 1.10
C GLU A 75 -11.90 -16.18 2.19
N THR A 76 -13.11 -16.18 2.75
CA THR A 76 -13.54 -15.17 3.73
C THR A 76 -12.68 -15.18 5.00
N ASP A 77 -12.22 -16.36 5.44
CA ASP A 77 -11.36 -16.49 6.61
C ASP A 77 -9.95 -15.89 6.39
N ILE A 78 -9.41 -16.00 5.16
CA ILE A 78 -8.19 -15.29 4.76
C ILE A 78 -8.42 -13.78 4.78
N GLN A 79 -9.52 -13.30 4.18
CA GLN A 79 -9.85 -11.88 4.19
C GLN A 79 -10.00 -11.34 5.62
N MET A 80 -10.73 -12.04 6.49
CA MET A 80 -10.90 -11.65 7.90
C MET A 80 -9.56 -11.57 8.64
N THR A 81 -8.65 -12.52 8.39
CA THR A 81 -7.30 -12.47 8.96
C THR A 81 -6.54 -11.23 8.48
N ALA A 82 -6.67 -10.88 7.21
CA ALA A 82 -6.07 -9.67 6.65
C ALA A 82 -6.57 -8.41 7.38
N GLU A 83 -7.89 -8.29 7.58
CA GLU A 83 -8.49 -7.14 8.28
C GLU A 83 -7.97 -7.03 9.72
N GLN A 84 -7.95 -8.15 10.45
CA GLN A 84 -7.44 -8.17 11.82
C GLN A 84 -5.96 -7.78 11.90
N ARG A 85 -5.14 -8.22 10.95
CA ARG A 85 -3.72 -7.85 10.88
C ARG A 85 -3.54 -6.38 10.54
N LEU A 86 -4.27 -5.86 9.55
CA LEU A 86 -4.25 -4.44 9.19
C LEU A 86 -4.63 -3.57 10.40
N ILE A 87 -5.73 -3.90 11.09
CA ILE A 87 -6.16 -3.19 12.32
C ILE A 87 -5.07 -3.25 13.40
N GLY A 88 -4.49 -4.42 13.63
CA GLY A 88 -3.43 -4.64 14.62
C GLY A 88 -2.18 -3.80 14.33
N ILE A 89 -1.71 -3.84 13.08
CA ILE A 89 -0.55 -3.05 12.61
C ILE A 89 -0.84 -1.55 12.75
N THR A 90 -1.98 -1.08 12.24
CA THR A 90 -2.37 0.34 12.32
C THR A 90 -2.44 0.82 13.77
N THR A 91 -2.98 -0.02 14.67
CA THR A 91 -3.04 0.29 16.10
C THR A 91 -1.64 0.37 16.72
N GLN A 92 -0.73 -0.50 16.31
CA GLN A 92 0.65 -0.46 16.80
C GLN A 92 1.40 0.77 16.29
N LEU A 93 1.27 1.09 15.00
CA LEU A 93 1.82 2.31 14.41
C LEU A 93 1.35 3.58 15.13
N PHE A 94 0.05 3.67 15.42
CA PHE A 94 -0.52 4.76 16.21
C PHE A 94 0.12 4.86 17.61
N LYS A 95 0.22 3.74 18.34
CA LYS A 95 0.85 3.71 19.67
C LYS A 95 2.33 4.08 19.66
N GLU A 96 3.01 3.83 18.54
CA GLU A 96 4.40 4.22 18.31
C GLU A 96 4.53 5.70 17.89
N GLY A 97 3.44 6.48 17.86
CA GLY A 97 3.43 7.89 17.48
C GLY A 97 3.47 8.11 15.96
N ASN A 98 3.18 7.08 15.17
CA ASN A 98 3.20 7.13 13.71
C ASN A 98 1.82 6.76 13.14
N PRO A 99 0.75 7.54 13.40
CA PRO A 99 -0.53 7.30 12.75
C PRO A 99 -0.36 7.36 11.22
N VAL A 100 -1.06 6.48 10.49
CA VAL A 100 -0.91 6.38 9.03
C VAL A 100 -2.24 6.59 8.32
N TYR A 101 -2.19 7.22 7.15
CA TYR A 101 -3.37 7.44 6.30
C TYR A 101 -3.05 7.16 4.83
N LEU A 102 -3.75 6.20 4.23
CA LEU A 102 -3.53 5.76 2.86
C LEU A 102 -4.35 6.60 1.88
N ILE A 103 -3.68 7.17 0.88
CA ILE A 103 -4.28 7.98 -0.19
C ILE A 103 -3.97 7.38 -1.57
N SER A 104 -4.90 7.52 -2.51
CA SER A 104 -4.76 6.98 -3.87
C SER A 104 -5.20 7.96 -4.94
N GLY A 105 -4.80 7.69 -6.18
CA GLY A 105 -5.14 8.47 -7.36
C GLY A 105 -3.91 9.08 -8.02
N LEU A 106 -4.10 9.69 -9.19
CA LEU A 106 -3.00 10.15 -10.04
C LEU A 106 -2.03 11.10 -9.33
N GLU A 107 -2.54 11.95 -8.45
CA GLU A 107 -1.75 12.96 -7.72
C GLU A 107 -1.37 12.50 -6.29
N SER A 108 -1.60 11.23 -5.93
CA SER A 108 -1.40 10.78 -4.56
C SER A 108 0.06 10.80 -4.12
N GLY A 109 1.02 10.46 -5.00
CA GLY A 109 2.45 10.57 -4.70
C GLY A 109 2.91 12.01 -4.45
N SER A 110 2.45 12.96 -5.26
CA SER A 110 2.73 14.39 -5.06
C SER A 110 2.09 14.92 -3.76
N THR A 111 0.86 14.48 -3.48
CA THR A 111 0.11 14.86 -2.28
C THR A 111 0.75 14.30 -1.01
N GLU A 112 1.17 13.04 -1.05
CA GLU A 112 1.86 12.34 0.03
C GLU A 112 3.15 13.06 0.40
N LYS A 113 4.02 13.34 -0.59
CA LYS A 113 5.27 14.08 -0.37
C LYS A 113 5.00 15.42 0.31
N LYS A 114 4.08 16.21 -0.24
CA LYS A 114 3.74 17.54 0.29
C LYS A 114 3.20 17.48 1.72
N LYS A 115 2.34 16.50 2.01
CA LYS A 115 1.75 16.33 3.34
C LYS A 115 2.76 15.86 4.38
N ASN A 116 3.73 15.06 3.98
CA ASN A 116 4.76 14.54 4.89
C ASN A 116 5.96 15.48 5.08
N GLU A 117 5.99 16.65 4.43
CA GLU A 117 7.04 17.66 4.64
C GLU A 117 7.05 18.20 6.09
N ASN A 118 5.90 18.22 6.75
CA ASN A 118 5.75 18.70 8.11
C ASN A 118 4.91 17.74 8.97
N LEU A 119 5.56 16.77 9.60
CA LEU A 119 4.89 15.78 10.44
C LEU A 119 4.34 16.35 11.77
N GLU A 120 4.57 17.61 12.10
CA GLU A 120 3.96 18.22 13.30
C GLU A 120 2.54 18.74 13.05
N ASP A 121 2.08 18.75 11.79
CA ASP A 121 0.69 19.05 11.46
C ASP A 121 -0.19 17.78 11.46
N ASP A 122 -1.51 17.98 11.39
CA ASP A 122 -2.51 16.92 11.19
C ASP A 122 -2.47 15.72 12.18
N ASN A 123 -2.07 15.93 13.45
CA ASN A 123 -1.91 14.86 14.48
C ASN A 123 -0.81 13.84 14.14
N HIS A 124 0.29 14.29 13.53
CA HIS A 124 1.44 13.45 13.20
C HIS A 124 1.13 12.33 12.20
N ILE A 125 0.08 12.51 11.39
CA ILE A 125 -0.31 11.54 10.38
C ILE A 125 0.75 11.46 9.29
N VAL A 126 1.29 10.27 9.07
CA VAL A 126 2.07 9.93 7.88
C VAL A 126 1.15 9.48 6.76
N TYR A 127 1.13 10.25 5.68
CA TYR A 127 0.37 9.91 4.48
C TYR A 127 1.14 8.88 3.65
N ILE A 128 0.44 7.87 3.15
CA ILE A 128 1.03 6.80 2.33
C ILE A 128 0.29 6.78 0.99
N SER A 129 1.01 7.09 -0.09
CA SER A 129 0.51 6.92 -1.45
C SER A 129 0.40 5.43 -1.78
N TYR A 130 -0.76 5.00 -2.25
CA TYR A 130 -0.95 3.68 -2.82
C TYR A 130 -1.69 3.79 -4.15
N ALA A 131 -1.42 2.85 -5.06
CA ALA A 131 -2.20 2.70 -6.28
C ALA A 131 -2.31 3.99 -7.13
N GLU A 132 -1.18 4.67 -7.39
CA GLU A 132 -1.15 5.95 -8.13
C GLU A 132 -1.84 5.86 -9.49
N CYS A 133 -1.66 4.74 -10.20
CA CYS A 133 -2.23 4.54 -11.54
C CYS A 133 -3.48 3.66 -11.55
N THR A 134 -3.48 2.57 -10.78
CA THR A 134 -4.62 1.63 -10.73
C THR A 134 -4.83 1.20 -9.29
N SER A 135 -6.09 1.26 -8.83
CA SER A 135 -6.49 0.87 -7.47
C SER A 135 -7.38 -0.38 -7.52
N PRO A 136 -6.77 -1.58 -7.49
CA PRO A 136 -7.50 -2.82 -7.27
C PRO A 136 -8.38 -2.77 -6.02
N PHE A 137 -9.53 -3.44 -6.07
CA PHE A 137 -10.49 -3.46 -4.97
C PHE A 137 -9.87 -3.83 -3.61
N PHE A 138 -8.94 -4.80 -3.60
CA PHE A 138 -8.31 -5.24 -2.36
C PHE A 138 -7.42 -4.16 -1.73
N LEU A 139 -6.71 -3.35 -2.53
CA LEU A 139 -5.91 -2.22 -2.01
C LEU A 139 -6.81 -1.11 -1.48
N LYS A 140 -7.91 -0.82 -2.20
CA LYS A 140 -8.91 0.14 -1.72
C LYS A 140 -9.49 -0.28 -0.38
N ARG A 141 -9.90 -1.56 -0.25
CA ARG A 141 -10.42 -2.10 1.02
C ARG A 141 -9.39 -2.03 2.14
N ALA A 142 -8.11 -2.32 1.84
CA ALA A 142 -7.05 -2.18 2.83
C ALA A 142 -6.92 -0.74 3.33
N ALA A 143 -6.92 0.24 2.42
CA ALA A 143 -6.88 1.65 2.76
C ALA A 143 -8.09 2.08 3.59
N ASP A 144 -9.29 1.63 3.25
CA ASP A 144 -10.49 1.91 4.05
C ASP A 144 -10.35 1.41 5.49
N ILE A 145 -9.87 0.18 5.68
CA ILE A 145 -9.64 -0.42 7.01
C ILE A 145 -8.61 0.39 7.81
N VAL A 146 -7.46 0.68 7.20
CA VAL A 146 -6.37 1.42 7.86
C VAL A 146 -6.84 2.82 8.24
N ASN A 147 -7.45 3.54 7.29
CA ASN A 147 -7.90 4.92 7.51
C ASN A 147 -9.01 4.99 8.57
N GLN A 148 -9.98 4.09 8.54
CA GLN A 148 -11.03 4.02 9.57
C GLN A 148 -10.44 3.77 10.96
N GLN A 149 -9.49 2.83 11.07
CA GLN A 149 -8.85 2.54 12.35
C GLN A 149 -8.03 3.73 12.85
N THR A 150 -7.22 4.36 12.01
CA THR A 150 -6.45 5.56 12.37
C THR A 150 -7.36 6.68 12.87
N LEU A 151 -8.41 7.02 12.11
CA LEU A 151 -9.35 8.08 12.49
C LEU A 151 -10.10 7.76 13.79
N SER A 152 -10.45 6.48 14.01
CA SER A 152 -11.07 6.03 15.25
C SER A 152 -10.14 6.24 16.45
N LEU A 153 -8.86 5.89 16.31
CA LEU A 153 -7.86 6.05 17.37
C LEU A 153 -7.61 7.53 17.71
N ILE A 154 -7.45 8.39 16.69
CA ILE A 154 -7.31 9.85 16.87
C ILE A 154 -8.50 10.42 17.63
N LYS A 155 -9.72 10.07 17.21
CA LYS A 155 -10.95 10.56 17.86
C LYS A 155 -11.04 10.10 19.32
N ASN A 156 -10.63 8.87 19.60
CA ASN A 156 -10.66 8.33 20.96
C ASN A 156 -9.60 8.95 21.86
N GLU A 157 -8.46 9.38 21.31
CA GLU A 157 -7.42 10.10 22.05
C GLU A 157 -7.83 11.55 22.34
N SER A 158 -8.45 12.24 21.38
CA SER A 158 -8.91 13.62 21.58
C SER A 158 -10.12 13.77 22.52
N SER A 159 -10.80 12.65 22.81
CA SER A 159 -11.93 12.61 23.75
C SER A 159 -11.52 12.27 25.20
N LYS A 160 -10.24 12.03 25.46
CA LYS A 160 -9.68 11.79 26.80
C LYS A 160 -9.19 13.09 27.43
#